data_AF-A0A7T8QW88-F1
#
_entry.id   AF-A0A7T8QW88-F1
#
_cell.length_a   1.000
_cell.length_b   1.000
_cell.length_c   1.000
_cell.angle_alpha   90.00
_cell.angle_beta   90.00
_cell.angle_gamma   90.00
#
_symmetry.space_group_name_H-M   'P 1'
#
loop_
_entity.id
_entity.type
_entity.pdbx_description
1 polymer ?
#
loop_
_entity_poly.entity_id
_entity_poly.type
_entity_poly.pdbx_seq_one_letter_code
_entity_poly.pdbx_strand_id
1 'polypeptide(L)'
;MSGSSLQHKWLQQLSLSNDDIKFVDMKTAFCRHCESSFESRQKGQVKQHIESAKHKKNMQLKTKRSSSQAQLEDVFERSAKKSKSFDLNKKLCQALLAANIPWHKLQVPMFRQFLEEH
;
A
#
# COMPACT_ATOMS: atom_id res chain seq x y z
N MET A 1 24.85 19.65 -23.54
CA MET A 1 25.85 18.95 -22.70
C MET A 1 25.11 18.17 -21.63
N SER A 2 25.46 16.90 -21.48
CA SER A 2 24.60 15.80 -21.07
C SER A 2 24.52 15.62 -19.55
N GLY A 3 23.52 16.22 -18.90
CA GLY A 3 23.29 16.12 -17.45
C GLY A 3 22.36 14.98 -16.99
N SER A 4 21.71 14.28 -17.93
CA SER A 4 20.63 13.32 -17.65
C SER A 4 21.10 11.91 -17.26
N SER A 5 22.33 11.52 -17.60
CA SER A 5 22.85 10.15 -17.37
C SER A 5 23.22 9.86 -15.91
N LEU A 6 23.67 10.87 -15.16
CA LEU A 6 24.09 10.70 -13.76
C LEU A 6 22.91 10.66 -12.80
N GLN A 7 21.79 11.32 -13.12
CA GLN A 7 20.61 11.36 -12.25
C GLN A 7 19.98 9.98 -12.06
N HIS A 8 19.91 9.18 -13.13
CA HIS A 8 19.35 7.83 -13.07
C HIS A 8 20.18 6.85 -12.23
N LYS A 9 21.52 6.90 -12.34
CA LYS A 9 22.39 5.94 -11.65
C LYS A 9 22.28 6.05 -10.12
N TRP A 10 22.22 7.26 -9.58
CA TRP A 10 22.16 7.40 -8.13
C TRP A 10 20.78 7.13 -7.54
N LEU A 11 19.71 7.45 -8.29
CA LEU A 11 18.34 7.11 -7.88
C LEU A 11 18.19 5.59 -7.74
N GLN A 12 18.70 4.85 -8.73
CA GLN A 12 18.70 3.38 -8.73
C GLN A 12 19.54 2.81 -7.57
N GLN A 13 20.68 3.42 -7.26
CA GLN A 13 21.56 2.99 -6.18
C GLN A 13 21.00 3.31 -4.79
N LEU A 14 20.23 4.40 -4.64
CA LEU A 14 19.55 4.75 -3.38
C LEU A 14 18.29 3.93 -3.16
N SER A 15 17.52 3.59 -4.21
CA SER A 15 16.40 2.65 -4.10
C SER A 15 16.84 1.24 -3.70
N LEU A 16 18.08 0.85 -4.01
CA LEU A 16 18.67 -0.44 -3.60
C LEU A 16 19.20 -0.43 -2.15
N SER A 17 19.49 0.76 -1.60
CA SER A 17 20.12 0.91 -0.28
C SER A 17 19.17 1.40 0.81
N ASN A 18 18.04 2.00 0.46
CA ASN A 18 17.06 2.53 1.41
C ASN A 18 15.65 2.07 1.00
N ASP A 19 15.19 0.96 1.59
CA ASP A 19 13.86 0.39 1.37
C ASP A 19 12.70 1.34 1.81
N ASP A 20 13.06 2.42 2.51
CA ASP A 20 12.13 3.37 3.11
C ASP A 20 11.73 4.55 2.21
N ILE A 21 12.39 4.72 1.05
CA ILE A 21 12.12 5.83 0.12
C ILE A 21 11.83 5.28 -1.28
N LYS A 22 10.63 5.56 -1.79
CA LYS A 22 10.20 5.20 -3.14
C LYS A 22 10.07 6.44 -4.00
N PHE A 23 10.66 6.44 -5.18
CA PHE A 23 10.51 7.53 -6.13
C PHE A 23 9.17 7.37 -6.87
N VAL A 24 8.30 8.38 -6.76
CA VAL A 24 7.00 8.42 -7.45
C VAL A 24 7.20 8.96 -8.86
N ASP A 25 8.00 10.02 -8.97
CA ASP A 25 8.38 10.67 -10.23
C ASP A 25 9.86 11.04 -10.20
N MET A 26 10.37 11.61 -11.30
CA MET A 26 11.75 12.12 -11.39
C MET A 26 12.09 13.25 -10.38
N LYS A 27 11.07 13.87 -9.77
CA LYS A 27 11.24 15.02 -8.86
C LYS A 27 10.63 14.80 -7.48
N THR A 28 9.90 13.70 -7.28
CA THR A 28 9.10 13.47 -6.08
C THR A 28 9.40 12.09 -5.53
N ALA A 29 9.73 12.02 -4.24
CA ALA A 29 9.92 10.77 -3.51
C ALA A 29 8.94 10.68 -2.34
N PHE A 30 8.46 9.48 -2.08
CA PHE A 30 7.61 9.14 -0.95
C PHE A 30 8.44 8.41 0.10
N CYS A 31 8.35 8.85 1.36
CA CYS A 31 8.97 8.15 2.48
C CYS A 31 7.94 7.31 3.25
N ARG A 32 8.23 6.02 3.42
CA ARG A 32 7.40 5.07 4.17
C ARG A 32 7.29 5.42 5.65
N HIS A 33 8.37 5.91 6.28
CA HIS A 33 8.34 6.29 7.71
C HIS A 33 7.60 7.59 7.95
N CYS A 34 7.72 8.55 7.05
CA CYS A 34 7.08 9.86 7.16
C CYS A 34 5.66 9.91 6.59
N GLU A 35 5.27 8.90 5.80
CA GLU A 35 3.98 8.84 5.08
C GLU A 35 3.71 10.11 4.26
N SER A 36 4.79 10.69 3.72
CA SER A 36 4.74 11.98 3.05
C SER A 36 5.64 11.99 1.83
N SER A 37 5.17 12.68 0.79
CA SER A 37 5.98 13.00 -0.39
C SER A 37 6.86 14.23 -0.13
N PHE A 38 8.04 14.26 -0.72
CA PHE A 38 8.97 15.38 -0.68
C PHE A 38 9.73 15.50 -2.00
N GLU A 39 10.29 16.69 -2.26
CA GLU A 39 11.08 16.92 -3.47
C GLU A 39 12.42 16.16 -3.43
N SER A 40 12.75 15.49 -4.52
CA SER A 40 13.95 14.65 -4.67
C SER A 40 14.79 15.01 -5.88
N ARG A 41 14.71 16.26 -6.34
CA ARG A 41 15.46 16.78 -7.51
C ARG A 41 16.97 16.60 -7.37
N GLN A 42 17.47 16.55 -6.13
CA GLN A 42 18.89 16.39 -5.83
C GLN A 42 19.11 15.46 -4.63
N LYS A 43 20.27 14.79 -4.62
CA LYS A 43 20.73 13.91 -3.52
C LYS A 43 20.64 14.56 -2.15
N GLY A 44 20.96 15.85 -2.06
CA GLY A 44 20.95 16.61 -0.80
C GLY A 44 19.56 16.65 -0.14
N GLN A 45 18.49 16.72 -0.93
CA GLN A 45 17.12 16.75 -0.42
C GLN A 45 16.72 15.42 0.22
N VAL A 46 17.12 14.31 -0.42
CA VAL A 46 16.92 12.95 0.12
C VAL A 46 17.73 12.76 1.40
N LYS A 47 19.00 13.18 1.40
CA LYS A 47 19.86 13.10 2.58
C LYS A 47 19.31 13.93 3.74
N GLN A 48 18.91 15.17 3.48
CA GLN A 48 18.30 16.06 4.47
C GLN A 48 17.01 15.47 5.04
N HIS A 49 16.18 14.83 4.20
CA HIS A 49 14.99 14.13 4.65
C HIS A 49 15.33 13.01 5.64
N ILE A 50 16.25 12.11 5.28
CA ILE A 50 16.65 10.95 6.12
C ILE A 50 17.29 11.41 7.43
N GLU A 51 18.11 12.46 7.38
CA GLU A 51 18.82 12.98 8.56
C GLU A 51 17.92 13.80 9.47
N SER A 52 16.74 14.22 9.00
CA SER A 52 15.81 15.06 9.75
C SER A 52 15.33 14.39 11.04
N ALA A 53 15.13 15.22 12.08
CA ALA A 53 14.61 14.75 13.37
C ALA A 53 13.24 14.08 13.24
N LYS A 54 12.41 14.57 12.30
CA LYS A 54 11.08 13.99 11.99
C LYS A 54 11.21 12.56 11.49
N HIS A 55 12.09 12.31 10.51
CA HIS A 55 12.30 10.98 9.96
C HIS A 55 12.81 10.00 11.03
N LYS A 56 13.85 10.38 11.78
CA LYS A 56 14.41 9.55 12.87
C LYS A 56 13.38 9.22 13.94
N LYS A 57 12.57 10.20 14.36
CA LYS A 57 11.50 10.00 15.34
C LYS A 57 10.45 9.01 14.81
N ASN A 58 10.01 9.18 13.57
CA ASN A 58 9.01 8.30 12.97
C ASN A 58 9.52 6.88 12.76
N MET A 59 10.79 6.72 12.35
CA MET A 59 11.45 5.42 12.26
C MET A 59 11.42 4.70 13.61
N GLN A 60 11.85 5.36 14.69
CA GLN A 60 11.82 4.78 16.04
C GLN A 60 10.41 4.43 16.52
N LEU A 61 9.42 5.27 16.23
CA LEU A 61 8.03 5.01 16.60
C LEU A 61 7.46 3.79 15.85
N LYS A 62 7.77 3.65 14.55
CA LYS A 62 7.30 2.51 13.74
C LYS A 62 7.97 1.20 14.13
N THR A 63 9.26 1.20 14.48
CA THR A 63 9.92 0.01 15.04
C THR A 63 9.28 -0.43 16.36
N LYS A 64 8.93 0.52 17.25
CA LYS A 64 8.23 0.22 18.51
C LYS A 64 6.79 -0.26 18.30
N ARG A 65 6.08 0.32 17.32
CA ARG A 65 4.72 -0.11 16.95
C ARG A 65 4.69 -1.48 16.28
N SER A 66 5.66 -1.82 15.44
CA SER A 66 5.73 -3.14 14.80
C SER A 66 5.81 -4.28 15.82
N SER A 67 6.42 -4.06 16.99
CA SER A 67 6.48 -5.06 18.06
C SER A 67 5.15 -5.23 18.81
N SER A 68 4.29 -4.20 18.82
CA SER A 68 2.98 -4.21 19.49
C SER A 68 1.81 -4.50 18.52
N GLN A 69 2.00 -4.25 17.23
CA GLN A 69 1.02 -4.45 16.17
C GLN A 69 1.12 -5.85 15.52
N ALA A 70 2.22 -6.57 15.71
CA ALA A 70 2.33 -7.99 15.35
C ALA A 70 1.23 -8.86 16.01
N GLN A 71 0.66 -8.41 17.14
CA GLN A 71 -0.47 -9.07 17.78
C GLN A 71 -1.82 -8.82 17.07
N LEU A 72 -1.93 -7.78 16.23
CA LEU A 72 -3.14 -7.47 15.45
C LEU A 72 -3.14 -8.16 14.08
N GLU A 73 -1.97 -8.41 13.48
CA GLU A 73 -1.88 -9.18 12.23
C GLU A 73 -2.33 -10.64 12.44
N ASP A 74 -1.96 -11.24 13.58
CA ASP A 74 -2.44 -12.57 13.98
C ASP A 74 -3.96 -12.61 14.21
N VAL A 75 -4.58 -11.50 14.64
CA VAL A 75 -6.05 -11.40 14.74
C VAL A 75 -6.72 -11.35 13.37
N PHE A 76 -6.13 -10.66 12.38
CA PHE A 76 -6.64 -10.65 11.00
C PHE A 76 -6.42 -11.99 10.28
N GLU A 77 -5.28 -12.66 10.50
CA GLU A 77 -5.00 -13.98 9.94
C GLU A 77 -5.83 -15.08 10.59
N ARG A 78 -6.11 -15.01 11.91
CA ARG A 78 -7.03 -15.93 12.59
C ARG A 78 -8.49 -15.70 12.20
N SER A 79 -8.86 -14.47 11.84
CA SER A 79 -10.16 -14.14 11.24
C SER A 79 -10.25 -14.61 9.77
N ALA A 80 -9.10 -14.81 9.12
CA ALA A 80 -8.97 -15.40 7.78
C ALA A 80 -8.92 -16.93 7.79
N LYS A 81 -9.55 -17.59 8.77
CA LYS A 81 -10.22 -18.87 8.46
C LYS A 81 -11.29 -18.54 7.42
N LYS A 82 -10.91 -18.48 6.13
CA LYS A 82 -11.82 -18.22 5.02
C LYS A 82 -13.01 -19.14 5.20
N SER A 83 -14.12 -18.57 5.64
CA SER A 83 -15.35 -19.33 5.73
C SER A 83 -15.68 -19.76 4.31
N LYS A 84 -16.29 -20.93 4.16
CA LYS A 84 -16.77 -21.37 2.84
C LYS A 84 -17.67 -20.31 2.19
N SER A 85 -18.36 -19.48 3.00
CA SER A 85 -19.16 -18.34 2.53
C SER A 85 -18.32 -17.22 1.90
N PHE A 86 -17.13 -16.90 2.42
CA PHE A 86 -16.27 -15.88 1.81
C PHE A 86 -15.81 -16.28 0.40
N ASP A 87 -15.40 -17.54 0.22
CA ASP A 87 -14.99 -18.06 -1.09
C ASP A 87 -16.17 -18.19 -2.06
N LEU A 88 -17.36 -18.54 -1.56
CA LEU A 88 -18.59 -18.58 -2.35
C LEU A 88 -18.99 -17.18 -2.83
N ASN A 89 -19.03 -16.19 -1.94
CA ASN A 89 -19.41 -14.81 -2.26
C ASN A 89 -18.43 -14.20 -3.28
N LYS A 90 -17.13 -14.50 -3.16
CA LYS A 90 -16.14 -14.08 -4.15
C LYS A 90 -16.41 -14.68 -5.54
N LYS A 91 -16.69 -15.99 -5.62
CA LYS A 91 -17.00 -16.68 -6.89
C LYS A 91 -18.30 -16.16 -7.51
N LEU A 92 -19.31 -15.91 -6.69
CA LEU A 92 -20.59 -15.35 -7.13
C LEU A 92 -20.39 -13.97 -7.75
N CYS A 93 -19.72 -13.05 -7.05
CA CYS A 93 -19.42 -11.72 -7.59
C CYS A 93 -18.64 -11.79 -8.91
N GLN A 94 -17.66 -12.69 -9.01
CA GLN A 94 -16.88 -12.88 -10.23
C GLN A 94 -17.74 -13.38 -11.40
N ALA A 95 -18.69 -14.29 -11.16
CA ALA A 95 -19.61 -14.78 -12.19
C ALA A 95 -20.56 -13.66 -12.69
N LEU A 96 -21.08 -12.83 -11.78
CA LEU A 96 -21.94 -11.70 -12.14
C LEU A 96 -21.21 -10.67 -13.00
N LEU A 97 -19.96 -10.37 -12.65
CA LEU A 97 -19.10 -9.48 -13.43
C LEU A 97 -18.77 -10.06 -14.80
N ALA A 98 -18.43 -11.36 -14.87
CA ALA A 98 -18.14 -12.04 -16.13
C ALA A 98 -19.35 -12.08 -17.07
N ALA A 99 -20.56 -12.20 -16.51
CA ALA A 99 -21.82 -12.12 -17.25
C ALA A 99 -22.23 -10.68 -17.60
N ASN A 100 -21.41 -9.67 -17.26
CA ASN A 100 -21.69 -8.25 -17.47
C ASN A 100 -23.06 -7.83 -16.91
N ILE A 101 -23.46 -8.39 -15.77
CA ILE A 101 -24.76 -8.10 -15.16
C ILE A 101 -24.65 -6.76 -14.43
N PRO A 102 -25.36 -5.71 -14.88
CA PRO A 102 -25.30 -4.42 -14.23
C PRO A 102 -26.03 -4.43 -12.89
N TRP A 103 -25.54 -3.65 -11.94
CA TRP A 103 -26.03 -3.63 -10.54
C TRP A 103 -27.55 -3.44 -10.40
N HIS A 104 -28.18 -2.68 -11.31
CA HIS A 104 -29.63 -2.45 -11.26
C HIS A 104 -30.45 -3.73 -11.50
N LYS A 105 -29.90 -4.74 -12.19
CA LYS A 105 -30.55 -6.04 -12.40
C LYS A 105 -30.47 -6.96 -11.18
N LEU A 106 -29.57 -6.66 -10.24
CA LEU A 106 -29.43 -7.37 -8.97
C LEU A 106 -30.38 -6.82 -7.90
N GLN A 107 -31.11 -5.74 -8.19
CA GLN A 107 -32.09 -5.14 -7.28
C GLN A 107 -33.41 -5.92 -7.24
N VAL A 108 -33.35 -7.24 -7.36
CA VAL A 108 -34.49 -8.13 -7.20
C VAL A 108 -34.63 -8.42 -5.70
N PRO A 109 -35.79 -8.16 -5.07
CA PRO A 109 -35.97 -8.36 -3.62
C PRO A 109 -35.58 -9.76 -3.15
N MET A 110 -35.96 -10.79 -3.91
CA MET A 110 -35.59 -12.19 -3.63
C MET A 110 -34.07 -12.42 -3.65
N PHE A 111 -33.35 -11.80 -4.58
CA PHE A 111 -31.90 -11.94 -4.68
C PHE A 111 -31.17 -11.19 -3.56
N ARG A 112 -31.69 -10.01 -3.17
CA ARG A 112 -31.18 -9.27 -2.01
C ARG A 112 -31.34 -10.05 -0.71
N GLN A 113 -32.53 -10.60 -0.50
CA GLN A 113 -32.80 -11.44 0.67
C GLN A 113 -31.86 -12.67 0.70
N PHE A 114 -31.64 -13.33 -0.44
CA PHE A 114 -30.70 -14.43 -0.54
C PHE A 114 -29.26 -14.05 -0.12
N LEU A 115 -28.78 -12.88 -0.56
CA LEU A 115 -27.44 -12.36 -0.20
C LEU A 115 -27.32 -11.91 1.25
N GLU A 116 -28.43 -11.53 1.89
CA GLU A 116 -28.44 -11.13 3.30
C GLU A 116 -28.48 -12.36 4.24
N GLU A 117 -29.04 -13.48 3.77
CA GLU A 117 -29.14 -14.73 4.53
C GLU A 117 -27.88 -15.62 4.46
N HIS A 118 -26.96 -15.39 3.51
CA HIS A 118 -25.81 -16.28 3.20
C HIS A 118 -24.46 -15.55 3.06
#